data_AF-A0AAD2JCY1-F1
#
_entry.id   AF-A0AAD2JCY1-F1
#
_cell.length_a   1.000
_cell.length_b   1.000
_cell.length_c   1.000
_cell.angle_alpha   90.00
_cell.angle_beta   90.00
_cell.angle_gamma   90.00
#
_symmetry.space_group_name_H-M   'P 1'
#
loop_
_entity.id
_entity.type
_entity.pdbx_description
1 polymer ?
#
loop_
_entity_poly.entity_id
_entity_poly.type
_entity_poly.pdbx_seq_one_letter_code
_entity_poly.pdbx_strand_id
1 'polypeptide(L)'
;MKSLKIFLFVFIIILIIMSAVLIIQHNRDQPDDAGGNNSMQQKEKSDQERAEEYAKKMKPKIEEDLRESDIHGFIKKITFKNQVTINPMGHIIIRGYINDEPERFSFEALLRYESGKVDSMSYDPDLSDRFIDWEEYKDEPEVKENYLKSFTKEEREQYLRDIGEKE
;
A
#
# COMPACT_ATOMS: atom_id res chain seq x y z
N MET A 1 -25.17 -60.75 15.70
CA MET A 1 -25.63 -59.34 15.72
C MET A 1 -24.53 -58.31 15.51
N LYS A 2 -23.31 -58.44 16.08
CA LYS A 2 -22.22 -57.46 15.89
C LYS A 2 -21.76 -57.35 14.43
N SER A 3 -21.60 -58.47 13.73
CA SER A 3 -21.23 -58.52 12.31
C SER A 3 -22.25 -57.85 11.38
N LEU A 4 -23.55 -58.05 11.63
CA LEU A 4 -24.62 -57.44 10.82
C LEU A 4 -24.64 -55.91 10.95
N LYS A 5 -24.34 -55.36 12.14
CA LYS A 5 -24.22 -53.91 12.35
C LYS A 5 -23.01 -53.32 11.63
N ILE A 6 -21.89 -54.06 11.59
CA ILE A 6 -20.68 -53.63 10.87
C ILE A 6 -20.94 -53.63 9.36
N PHE A 7 -21.60 -54.65 8.82
CA PHE A 7 -22.00 -54.68 7.41
C PHE A 7 -22.92 -53.52 7.04
N LEU A 8 -23.90 -53.20 7.89
CA LEU A 8 -24.80 -52.06 7.68
C LEU A 8 -24.04 -50.73 7.68
N PHE A 9 -23.07 -50.57 8.59
CA PHE A 9 -22.27 -49.35 8.70
C PHE A 9 -21.35 -49.16 7.49
N VAL A 10 -20.70 -50.23 7.02
CA VAL A 10 -19.88 -50.20 5.80
C VAL A 10 -20.73 -49.89 4.56
N PHE A 11 -21.94 -50.44 4.47
CA PHE A 11 -22.86 -50.16 3.36
C PHE A 11 -23.30 -48.69 3.32
N ILE A 12 -23.56 -48.08 4.48
CA ILE A 12 -23.91 -46.65 4.59
C ILE A 12 -22.72 -45.77 4.14
N ILE A 13 -21.49 -46.10 4.54
CA ILE A 13 -20.30 -45.36 4.11
C ILE A 13 -20.12 -45.41 2.59
N ILE A 14 -20.34 -46.57 1.96
CA ILE A 14 -20.26 -46.72 0.50
C ILE A 14 -21.31 -45.86 -0.21
N LEU A 15 -22.53 -45.79 0.32
CA LEU A 15 -23.60 -44.94 -0.24
C LEU A 15 -23.25 -43.44 -0.14
N ILE A 16 -22.62 -43.01 0.96
CA ILE A 16 -22.16 -41.62 1.15
C ILE A 16 -21.03 -41.28 0.16
N ILE A 17 -20.11 -42.21 -0.08
CA ILE A 17 -19.02 -42.00 -1.06
C ILE A 17 -19.61 -41.92 -2.48
N MET A 18 -20.55 -42.80 -2.84
CA MET A 18 -21.19 -42.75 -4.15
C MET A 18 -22.00 -41.46 -4.37
N SER A 19 -22.74 -40.98 -3.36
CA SER A 19 -23.48 -39.71 -3.48
C SER A 19 -22.55 -38.50 -3.56
N ALA A 20 -21.43 -38.49 -2.82
CA ALA A 20 -20.42 -37.45 -2.94
C ALA A 20 -19.77 -37.41 -4.33
N VAL A 21 -19.46 -38.58 -4.92
CA VAL A 21 -18.93 -38.68 -6.30
C VAL A 21 -19.95 -38.18 -7.33
N LEU A 22 -21.23 -38.53 -7.17
CA LEU A 22 -22.30 -38.05 -8.06
C LEU A 22 -22.50 -36.53 -7.96
N ILE A 23 -22.40 -35.93 -6.77
CA ILE A 23 -22.48 -34.47 -6.60
C ILE A 23 -21.27 -33.78 -7.25
N ILE A 24 -20.07 -34.36 -7.12
CA ILE A 24 -18.85 -33.83 -7.77
C ILE A 24 -18.93 -33.95 -9.30
N GLN A 25 -19.52 -35.03 -9.82
CA GLN A 25 -19.75 -35.20 -11.27
C GLN A 25 -20.82 -34.24 -11.77
N HIS A 26 -21.96 -34.12 -11.08
CA HIS A 26 -23.02 -33.18 -11.46
C HIS A 26 -22.54 -31.71 -11.44
N ASN A 27 -21.68 -31.33 -10.48
CA ASN A 27 -21.08 -29.98 -10.46
C ASN A 27 -19.99 -29.78 -11.52
N ARG A 28 -19.46 -30.86 -12.11
CA ARG A 28 -18.50 -30.81 -13.23
C ARG A 28 -19.19 -30.82 -14.59
N ASP A 29 -20.38 -31.40 -14.68
CA ASP A 29 -21.11 -31.62 -15.93
C ASP A 29 -22.12 -30.50 -16.25
N GLN A 30 -22.11 -29.38 -15.51
CA GLN A 30 -22.86 -28.19 -15.91
C GLN A 30 -22.07 -27.46 -17.02
N PRO A 31 -22.54 -27.48 -18.29
CA PRO A 31 -21.76 -26.97 -19.40
C PRO A 31 -22.07 -25.49 -19.59
N ASP A 32 -21.15 -24.61 -19.20
CA ASP A 32 -21.04 -23.31 -19.83
C ASP A 32 -20.33 -23.52 -21.18
N ASP A 33 -21.14 -23.45 -22.23
CA ASP A 33 -20.76 -23.57 -23.63
C ASP A 33 -19.82 -22.42 -24.02
N ALA A 34 -18.51 -22.65 -23.95
CA ALA A 34 -17.49 -21.99 -24.77
C ALA A 34 -16.16 -22.78 -24.67
N GLY A 35 -15.77 -23.42 -25.76
CA GLY A 35 -14.61 -24.32 -25.83
C GLY A 35 -13.26 -23.67 -25.50
N GLY A 36 -12.38 -24.47 -24.87
CA GLY A 36 -10.96 -24.14 -24.77
C GLY A 36 -10.21 -24.88 -23.66
N ASN A 37 -9.58 -26.00 -24.02
CA ASN A 37 -8.43 -26.66 -23.38
C ASN A 37 -8.27 -26.65 -21.84
N ASN A 38 -8.20 -27.87 -21.31
CA ASN A 38 -7.57 -28.23 -20.04
C ASN A 38 -6.19 -27.58 -19.87
N SER A 39 -6.14 -26.44 -19.19
CA SER A 39 -4.94 -25.94 -18.53
C SER A 39 -5.21 -25.94 -17.03
N MET A 40 -4.26 -26.43 -16.24
CA MET A 40 -4.27 -26.23 -14.78
C MET A 40 -4.51 -24.74 -14.53
N GLN A 41 -5.69 -24.39 -14.01
CA GLN A 41 -5.97 -23.03 -13.53
C GLN A 41 -5.08 -22.79 -12.31
N GLN A 42 -3.84 -22.39 -12.56
CA GLN A 42 -3.08 -21.62 -11.60
C GLN A 42 -3.93 -20.36 -11.39
N LYS A 43 -4.58 -20.25 -10.22
CA LYS A 43 -5.48 -19.14 -9.91
C LYS A 43 -4.70 -17.84 -10.10
N GLU A 44 -4.96 -17.16 -11.21
CA GLU A 44 -4.24 -15.94 -11.56
C GLU A 44 -4.54 -14.90 -10.48
N LYS A 45 -3.48 -14.24 -9.97
CA LYS A 45 -3.64 -13.23 -8.92
C LYS A 45 -4.51 -12.09 -9.44
N SER A 46 -5.40 -11.59 -8.60
CA SER A 46 -6.17 -10.39 -8.94
C SER A 46 -5.24 -9.19 -9.13
N ASP A 47 -5.68 -8.19 -9.90
CA ASP A 47 -4.93 -6.94 -10.09
C ASP A 47 -4.61 -6.25 -8.75
N GLN A 48 -5.51 -6.36 -7.78
CA GLN A 48 -5.31 -5.85 -6.43
C GLN A 48 -4.19 -6.59 -5.68
N GLU A 49 -4.19 -7.93 -5.70
CA GLU A 49 -3.12 -8.74 -5.07
C GLU A 49 -1.76 -8.46 -5.72
N ARG A 50 -1.73 -8.29 -7.04
CA ARG A 50 -0.55 -7.90 -7.80
C ARG A 50 -0.06 -6.51 -7.41
N ALA A 51 -0.96 -5.56 -7.21
CA ALA A 51 -0.64 -4.20 -6.78
C ALA A 51 -0.10 -4.17 -5.35
N GLU A 52 -0.68 -4.94 -4.42
CA GLU A 52 -0.23 -5.03 -3.04
C GLU A 52 1.17 -5.66 -2.93
N GLU A 53 1.44 -6.70 -3.72
CA GLU A 53 2.78 -7.31 -3.77
C GLU A 53 3.82 -6.33 -4.33
N TYR A 54 3.49 -5.63 -5.42
CA TYR A 54 4.37 -4.63 -6.01
C TYR A 54 4.59 -3.46 -5.05
N ALA A 55 3.53 -2.97 -4.40
CA ALA A 55 3.59 -1.92 -3.40
C ALA A 55 4.54 -2.28 -2.26
N LYS A 56 4.46 -3.52 -1.74
CA LYS A 56 5.39 -4.00 -0.70
C LYS A 56 6.84 -3.98 -1.16
N LYS A 57 7.12 -4.35 -2.42
CA LYS A 57 8.46 -4.31 -3.02
C LYS A 57 8.98 -2.88 -3.21
N MET A 58 8.08 -1.91 -3.42
CA MET A 58 8.42 -0.51 -3.68
C MET A 58 8.58 0.34 -2.42
N LYS A 59 8.13 -0.11 -1.25
CA LYS A 59 8.30 0.62 0.03
C LYS A 59 9.72 1.14 0.28
N PRO A 60 10.80 0.35 0.07
CA PRO A 60 12.16 0.85 0.26
C PRO A 60 12.52 2.03 -0.65
N LYS A 61 12.02 2.05 -1.88
CA LYS A 61 12.27 3.16 -2.82
C LYS A 61 11.50 4.42 -2.44
N ILE A 62 10.28 4.25 -1.91
CA ILE A 62 9.51 5.39 -1.37
C ILE A 62 10.22 5.97 -0.14
N GLU A 63 10.78 5.11 0.70
CA GLU A 63 11.61 5.55 1.83
C GLU A 63 12.86 6.29 1.35
N GLU A 64 13.55 5.81 0.32
CA GLU A 64 14.68 6.50 -0.31
C GLU A 64 14.29 7.90 -0.80
N ASP A 65 13.26 8.02 -1.64
CA ASP A 65 12.77 9.32 -2.16
C ASP A 65 12.37 10.29 -1.03
N LEU A 66 11.73 9.80 0.04
CA LEU A 66 11.39 10.60 1.22
C LEU A 66 12.65 11.12 1.94
N ARG A 67 13.68 10.28 2.07
CA ARG A 67 14.92 10.64 2.74
C ARG A 67 15.78 11.59 1.91
N GLU A 68 15.74 11.48 0.59
CA GLU A 68 16.39 12.44 -0.31
C GLU A 68 15.71 13.81 -0.25
N SER A 69 14.38 13.84 -0.11
CA SER A 69 13.63 15.10 0.08
C SER A 69 13.87 15.74 1.45
N ASP A 70 14.26 14.95 2.46
CA ASP A 70 14.47 15.39 3.85
C ASP A 70 15.87 15.96 4.09
N ILE A 71 16.15 17.10 3.48
CA ILE A 71 17.46 17.77 3.59
C ILE A 71 17.82 18.23 5.02
N HIS A 72 16.81 18.39 5.90
CA HIS A 72 17.00 18.83 7.29
C HIS A 72 17.06 17.67 8.29
N GLY A 73 16.88 16.43 7.83
CA GLY A 73 16.84 15.25 8.69
C GLY A 73 15.65 15.25 9.66
N PHE A 74 14.53 15.88 9.28
CA PHE A 74 13.28 15.97 10.04
C PHE A 74 12.61 14.61 10.24
N ILE A 75 12.66 13.73 9.24
CA ILE A 75 12.04 12.40 9.29
C ILE A 75 12.78 11.56 10.34
N LYS A 76 12.07 11.08 11.36
CA LYS A 76 12.58 10.11 12.34
C LYS A 76 12.01 8.73 12.10
N LYS A 77 10.75 8.65 11.68
CA LYS A 77 10.03 7.40 11.44
C LYS A 77 9.10 7.54 10.25
N ILE A 78 9.00 6.49 9.45
CA ILE A 78 8.06 6.39 8.32
C ILE A 78 7.08 5.26 8.62
N THR A 79 5.79 5.52 8.48
CA THR A 79 4.72 4.54 8.68
C THR A 79 3.84 4.45 7.43
N PHE A 80 3.86 3.30 6.77
CA PHE A 80 2.99 3.02 5.63
C PHE A 80 1.61 2.57 6.10
N LYS A 81 0.55 3.15 5.52
CA LYS A 81 -0.82 2.63 5.67
C LYS A 81 -0.92 1.28 4.93
N ASN A 82 -1.75 0.38 5.46
CA ASN A 82 -1.90 -0.97 4.88
C ASN A 82 -2.65 -0.96 3.53
N GLN A 83 -3.48 0.05 3.30
CA GLN A 83 -4.34 0.12 2.12
C GLN A 83 -3.54 0.53 0.88
N VAL A 84 -3.63 -0.30 -0.16
CA VAL A 84 -3.14 -0.01 -1.51
C VAL A 84 -4.35 0.21 -2.40
N THR A 85 -4.38 1.33 -3.13
CA THR A 85 -5.50 1.64 -4.04
C THR A 85 -5.00 1.78 -5.46
N ILE A 86 -5.75 1.27 -6.43
CA ILE A 86 -5.49 1.48 -7.85
C ILE A 86 -6.42 2.60 -8.34
N ASN A 87 -5.87 3.66 -8.91
CA ASN A 87 -6.69 4.74 -9.47
C ASN A 87 -7.27 4.34 -10.85
N PRO A 88 -8.24 5.09 -11.42
CA PRO A 88 -8.80 4.77 -12.73
C PRO A 88 -7.80 4.74 -13.89
N MET A 89 -6.62 5.34 -13.73
CA MET A 89 -5.53 5.30 -14.70
C MET A 89 -4.60 4.09 -14.53
N GLY A 90 -4.86 3.22 -13.56
CA GLY A 90 -4.04 2.04 -13.26
C GLY A 90 -2.79 2.33 -12.43
N HIS A 91 -2.64 3.54 -11.89
CA HIS A 91 -1.55 3.81 -10.94
C HIS A 91 -1.87 3.21 -9.58
N ILE A 92 -0.84 2.67 -8.95
CA ILE A 92 -0.88 2.16 -7.59
C ILE A 92 -0.55 3.32 -6.66
N ILE A 93 -1.45 3.59 -5.73
CA ILE A 93 -1.29 4.61 -4.72
C ILE A 93 -0.97 3.95 -3.38
N ILE A 94 0.12 4.39 -2.76
CA ILE A 94 0.55 4.00 -1.41
C ILE A 94 0.55 5.24 -0.54
N ARG A 95 -0.10 5.15 0.61
CA ARG A 95 -0.17 6.26 1.57
C ARG A 95 0.63 5.94 2.81
N GLY A 96 1.12 6.97 3.47
CA GLY A 96 1.78 6.85 4.75
C GLY A 96 1.80 8.17 5.49
N TYR A 97 2.55 8.20 6.57
CA TYR A 97 2.85 9.39 7.34
C TYR A 97 4.20 9.24 8.02
N ILE A 98 4.77 10.35 8.48
CA ILE A 98 6.02 10.36 9.23
C ILE A 98 5.79 10.80 10.68
N ASN A 99 6.78 10.50 11.53
CA ASN A 99 6.88 10.99 12.91
C ASN A 99 5.64 10.75 13.78
N ASP A 100 4.85 9.72 13.46
CA ASP A 100 3.60 9.37 14.12
C ASP A 100 2.50 10.44 14.10
N GLU A 101 2.54 11.35 13.10
CA GLU A 101 1.61 12.48 12.93
C GLU A 101 0.81 12.38 11.62
N PRO A 102 -0.20 11.48 11.55
CA PRO A 102 -0.92 11.18 10.31
C PRO A 102 -1.80 12.31 9.76
N GLU A 103 -2.14 13.30 10.58
CA GLU A 103 -3.00 14.44 10.19
C GLU A 103 -2.23 15.66 9.68
N ARG A 104 -0.91 15.68 9.91
CA ARG A 104 -0.04 16.80 9.56
C ARG A 104 1.07 16.41 8.61
N PHE A 105 1.59 15.21 8.75
CA PHE A 105 2.76 14.76 8.00
C PHE A 105 2.48 13.50 7.19
N SER A 106 1.36 13.50 6.46
CA SER A 106 1.03 12.43 5.54
C SER A 106 1.68 12.61 4.17
N PHE A 107 1.85 11.49 3.48
CA PHE A 107 2.33 11.45 2.10
C PHE A 107 1.56 10.44 1.27
N GLU A 108 1.55 10.67 -0.04
CA GLU A 108 1.02 9.76 -1.05
C GLU A 108 2.08 9.53 -2.14
N ALA A 109 2.41 8.26 -2.36
CA ALA A 109 3.30 7.81 -3.42
C ALA A 109 2.47 7.21 -4.55
N LEU A 110 2.68 7.74 -5.76
CA LEU A 110 2.10 7.22 -6.99
C LEU A 110 3.12 6.32 -7.68
N LEU A 111 2.70 5.11 -8.03
CA LEU A 111 3.53 4.14 -8.75
C LEU A 111 2.86 3.71 -10.04
N ARG A 112 3.66 3.61 -11.10
CA ARG A 112 3.29 2.88 -12.30
C ARG A 112 3.73 1.42 -12.18
N TYR A 113 2.86 0.50 -12.59
CA TYR A 113 3.16 -0.94 -12.51
C TYR A 113 4.45 -1.24 -13.29
N GLU A 114 5.34 -2.07 -12.69
CA GLU A 114 6.61 -2.51 -13.28
C GLU A 114 7.59 -1.41 -13.73
N SER A 115 7.36 -0.14 -13.38
CA SER A 115 8.29 0.95 -13.69
C SER A 115 9.62 0.84 -12.94
N GLY A 116 9.61 0.16 -11.79
CA GLY A 116 10.74 0.12 -10.87
C GLY A 116 11.10 1.46 -10.23
N LYS A 117 10.27 2.50 -10.36
CA LYS A 117 10.50 3.81 -9.76
C LYS A 117 9.22 4.40 -9.16
N VAL A 118 9.37 5.32 -8.22
CA VAL A 118 8.26 6.17 -7.79
C VAL A 118 7.96 7.14 -8.94
N ASP A 119 6.68 7.27 -9.30
CA ASP A 119 6.26 8.13 -10.42
C ASP A 119 6.07 9.57 -9.95
N SER A 120 5.45 9.73 -8.78
CA SER A 120 5.39 11.00 -8.07
C SER A 120 5.14 10.80 -6.58
N MET A 121 5.49 11.83 -5.81
CA MET A 121 5.18 11.96 -4.39
C MET A 121 4.37 13.23 -4.17
N SER A 122 3.39 13.17 -3.29
CA SER A 122 2.73 14.34 -2.74
C SER A 122 2.71 14.28 -1.21
N TYR A 123 2.65 15.45 -0.60
CA TYR A 123 2.79 15.64 0.84
C TYR A 123 1.67 16.54 1.35
N ASP A 124 1.31 16.38 2.62
CA ASP A 124 0.57 17.45 3.30
C ASP A 124 1.38 18.75 3.29
N PRO A 125 0.74 19.92 3.25
CA PRO A 125 1.43 21.21 3.24
C PRO A 125 2.43 21.35 4.39
N ASP A 126 2.02 20.95 5.60
CA ASP A 126 2.88 20.96 6.78
C ASP A 126 4.15 20.15 6.56
N LEU A 127 4.08 18.96 5.94
CA LEU A 127 5.28 18.17 5.63
C LEU A 127 6.11 18.81 4.53
N SER A 128 5.48 19.27 3.45
CA SER A 128 6.15 19.93 2.33
C SER A 128 7.01 21.11 2.79
N ASP A 129 6.51 21.87 3.76
CA ASP A 129 7.18 23.02 4.34
C ASP A 129 8.51 22.66 5.03
N ARG A 130 8.61 21.44 5.59
CA ARG A 130 9.84 20.93 6.24
C ARG A 130 10.85 20.40 5.23
N PHE A 131 10.53 20.38 3.94
CA PHE A 131 11.47 20.04 2.88
C PHE A 131 11.96 21.25 2.07
N ILE A 132 11.52 22.47 2.43
CA ILE A 132 11.98 23.70 1.77
C ILE A 132 13.48 23.86 1.96
N ASP A 133 14.21 23.99 0.85
CA ASP A 133 15.62 24.35 0.84
C ASP A 133 15.79 25.88 0.89
N TRP A 134 16.04 26.41 2.08
CA TRP A 134 16.26 27.84 2.26
C TRP A 134 17.56 28.34 1.65
N GLU A 135 18.51 27.48 1.30
CA GLU A 135 19.72 27.88 0.58
C GLU A 135 19.43 28.34 -0.86
N GLU A 136 18.33 27.86 -1.46
CA GLU A 136 17.85 28.36 -2.76
C GLU A 136 17.46 29.85 -2.70
N TYR A 137 17.10 30.34 -1.52
CA TYR A 137 16.64 31.71 -1.28
C TYR A 137 17.67 32.59 -0.56
N LYS A 138 18.93 32.16 -0.46
CA LYS A 138 19.98 32.91 0.26
C LYS A 138 20.21 34.34 -0.24
N ASP A 139 19.93 34.60 -1.52
CA ASP A 139 20.05 35.93 -2.14
C ASP A 139 18.79 36.79 -1.93
N GLU A 140 17.70 36.20 -1.43
CA GLU A 140 16.40 36.84 -1.15
C GLU A 140 15.93 36.52 0.29
N PRO A 141 16.68 36.94 1.33
CA PRO A 141 16.41 36.55 2.72
C PRO A 141 15.03 37.00 3.23
N GLU A 142 14.43 38.03 2.61
CA GLU A 142 13.08 38.50 2.91
C GLU A 142 12.01 37.43 2.66
N VAL A 143 12.24 36.47 1.75
CA VAL A 143 11.30 35.38 1.48
C VAL A 143 11.14 34.49 2.71
N LYS A 144 12.26 34.03 3.29
CA LYS A 144 12.26 33.24 4.53
C LYS A 144 11.69 34.04 5.69
N GLU A 145 12.09 35.31 5.82
CA GLU A 145 11.60 36.16 6.91
C GLU A 145 10.08 36.35 6.85
N ASN A 146 9.52 36.66 5.67
CA ASN A 146 8.08 36.86 5.49
C ASN A 146 7.29 35.57 5.71
N TYR A 147 7.83 34.43 5.26
CA TYR A 147 7.26 33.12 5.54
C TYR A 147 7.25 32.80 7.04
N LEU A 148 8.37 33.00 7.74
CA LEU A 148 8.42 32.81 9.19
C LEU A 148 7.46 33.74 9.94
N LYS A 149 7.25 34.97 9.46
CA LYS A 149 6.28 35.93 10.01
C LYS A 149 4.82 35.54 9.82
N SER A 150 4.48 34.66 8.87
CA SER A 150 3.09 34.20 8.71
C SER A 150 2.64 33.23 9.79
N PHE A 151 3.58 32.64 10.54
CA PHE A 151 3.29 31.78 11.68
C PHE A 151 3.05 32.57 12.96
N THR A 152 2.26 31.99 13.86
CA THR A 152 2.29 32.34 15.28
C THR A 152 3.69 32.05 15.85
N LYS A 153 3.97 32.60 17.04
CA LYS A 153 5.27 32.41 17.67
C LYS A 153 5.54 30.92 17.94
N GLU A 154 4.54 30.20 18.45
CA GLU A 154 4.64 28.79 18.82
C GLU A 154 4.86 27.89 17.58
N GLU A 155 4.14 28.17 16.49
CA GLU A 155 4.30 27.46 15.21
C GLU A 155 5.69 27.68 14.61
N ARG A 156 6.18 28.93 14.64
CA ARG A 156 7.50 29.27 14.13
C ARG A 156 8.62 28.59 14.91
N GLU A 157 8.56 28.63 16.24
CA GLU A 157 9.54 27.95 17.08
C GLU A 157 9.53 26.44 16.82
N GLN A 158 8.36 25.83 16.62
CA GLN A 158 8.27 24.42 16.26
C GLN A 158 8.87 24.14 14.88
N TYR A 159 8.53 24.95 13.87
CA TYR A 159 9.06 24.84 12.52
C TYR A 159 10.60 24.91 12.51
N LEU A 160 11.18 25.91 13.18
CA LEU A 160 12.64 26.06 13.27
C LEU A 160 13.28 24.86 13.95
N ARG A 161 12.69 24.34 15.03
CA ARG A 161 13.16 23.10 15.68
C ARG A 161 13.10 21.90 14.73
N ASP A 162 12.03 21.77 13.96
CA ASP A 162 11.83 20.67 13.00
C ASP A 162 12.93 20.65 11.93
N ILE A 163 13.32 21.84 11.44
CA ILE A 163 14.39 22.00 10.43
C ILE A 163 15.80 22.14 11.03
N GLY A 164 15.96 21.98 12.35
CA GLY A 164 17.26 22.03 13.02
C GLY A 164 17.84 23.45 13.24
N GLU A 165 17.03 24.49 13.06
CA GLU A 165 17.38 25.88 13.29
C GLU A 165 16.88 26.38 14.66
N LYS A 166 17.34 27.59 15.04
CA LYS A 166 16.91 28.30 16.24
C LYS A 166 16.61 29.75 15.86
N GLU A 167 15.65 30.37 16.56
CA GLU A 167 15.44 31.82 16.51
C GLU A 167 16.70 32.59 16.98
#